data_AF-A0A1I7NF13-F1
#
_entry.id   AF-A0A1I7NF13-F1
#
_cell.length_a   1.000
_cell.length_b   1.000
_cell.length_c   1.000
_cell.angle_alpha   90.00
_cell.angle_beta   90.00
_cell.angle_gamma   90.00
#
_symmetry.space_group_name_H-M   'P 1'
#
loop_
_entity.id
_entity.type
_entity.pdbx_description
1 polymer ?
#
loop_
_entity_poly.entity_id
_entity_poly.type
_entity_poly.pdbx_seq_one_letter_code
_entity_poly.pdbx_strand_id
1 'polypeptide(L)' 'MRRAPQYHSPSIHPRAQLEPSGDHRLLVENQGGLVLADYDLAQVEQLEEAIEQFKRLVVVTDGGRDFHNRRIVSIEVGR' A
#
# COMPACT_ATOMS: atom_id res chain seq x y z
N MET A 1 -2.27 -12.58 23.41
CA MET A 1 -2.27 -11.59 22.31
C MET A 1 -2.92 -12.20 21.09
N ARG A 2 -4.10 -11.72 20.67
CA ARG A 2 -4.79 -12.21 19.48
C ARG A 2 -4.17 -11.49 18.27
N ARG A 3 -3.59 -12.23 17.31
CA ARG A 3 -3.13 -11.61 16.05
C ARG A 3 -4.32 -10.93 15.38
N ALA A 4 -4.11 -9.70 14.90
CA ALA A 4 -5.09 -9.04 14.04
C ALA A 4 -5.42 -9.97 12.86
N PRO A 5 -6.69 -10.03 12.41
CA PRO A 5 -7.06 -10.82 11.24
C PRO A 5 -6.17 -10.43 10.07
N GLN A 6 -5.44 -11.39 9.51
CA GLN A 6 -4.75 -11.18 8.25
C GLN A 6 -5.79 -11.35 7.16
N TYR A 7 -6.31 -10.24 6.65
CA TYR A 7 -7.13 -10.26 5.46
C TYR A 7 -6.22 -10.60 4.27
N HIS A 8 -6.22 -11.87 3.87
CA HIS A 8 -5.84 -12.22 2.51
C HIS A 8 -6.94 -11.67 1.60
N SER A 9 -6.78 -10.43 1.14
CA SER A 9 -7.59 -9.91 0.06
C SER A 9 -6.88 -10.28 -1.24
N PRO A 10 -7.36 -11.28 -2.00
CA PRO A 10 -6.65 -11.76 -3.19
C PRO A 10 -6.58 -10.71 -4.30
N SER A 11 -7.38 -9.65 -4.21
CA SER A 11 -7.34 -8.50 -5.11
C SER A 11 -7.59 -7.19 -4.36
N ILE A 12 -6.89 -6.14 -4.78
CA ILE A 12 -7.21 -4.75 -4.47
C ILE A 12 -7.94 -4.14 -5.67
N HIS A 13 -8.92 -3.28 -5.41
CA HIS A 13 -9.70 -2.60 -6.43
C HIS A 13 -9.59 -1.09 -6.21
N PRO A 14 -8.61 -0.43 -6.87
CA PRO A 14 -8.49 1.02 -6.79
C PRO A 14 -9.66 1.69 -7.52
N ARG A 15 -10.20 2.76 -6.92
CA ARG A 15 -11.25 3.61 -7.48
C ARG A 15 -10.93 5.07 -7.23
N ALA A 16 -11.29 5.93 -8.18
CA ALA A 16 -11.24 7.37 -7.99
C ALA A 16 -12.63 7.87 -7.59
N GLN A 17 -12.71 8.62 -6.48
CA GLN A 17 -13.87 9.43 -6.14
C GLN A 17 -13.57 10.87 -6.54
N LEU A 18 -14.33 11.39 -7.50
CA LEU A 18 -14.14 12.74 -8.02
C LEU A 18 -15.22 13.68 -7.45
N GLU A 19 -14.83 14.55 -6.52
CA GLU A 19 -15.71 15.58 -5.96
C GLU A 19 -15.67 16.91 -6.73
N PRO A 20 -16.83 17.58 -6.98
CA PRO A 20 -16.87 18.91 -7.58
C PRO A 20 -16.15 20.01 -6.79
N SER A 21 -15.94 19.81 -5.48
CA SER A 21 -15.15 20.73 -4.64
C SER A 21 -13.65 20.69 -4.95
N GLY A 22 -13.18 19.67 -5.68
CA GLY A 22 -11.76 19.39 -5.89
C GLY A 22 -11.16 18.41 -4.88
N ASP A 23 -11.93 17.96 -3.87
CA ASP A 23 -11.49 16.99 -2.86
C ASP A 23 -11.52 15.55 -3.40
N HIS A 24 -10.78 15.31 -4.48
CA HIS A 24 -10.69 14.00 -5.10
C HIS A 24 -9.96 13.00 -4.20
N ARG A 25 -10.41 11.74 -4.20
CA ARG A 25 -9.87 10.66 -3.37
C ARG A 25 -9.52 9.43 -4.19
N LEU A 26 -8.45 8.74 -3.79
CA LEU A 26 -8.16 7.38 -4.20
C LEU A 26 -8.66 6.41 -3.12
N LEU A 27 -9.64 5.60 -3.49
CA LEU A 27 -10.18 4.54 -2.64
C LEU A 27 -9.55 3.20 -3.05
N VAL A 28 -9.12 2.41 -2.07
CA VAL A 28 -8.65 1.04 -2.30
C VAL A 28 -9.61 0.09 -1.61
N GLU A 29 -10.34 -0.69 -2.39
CA GLU A 29 -11.32 -1.66 -1.89
C GLU A 29 -10.80 -3.10 -1.97
N ASN A 30 -11.35 -4.00 -1.14
CA ASN A 30 -11.26 -5.44 -1.38
C ASN A 30 -12.36 -5.93 -2.33
N GLN A 31 -12.29 -7.20 -2.74
CA GLN A 31 -13.30 -7.83 -3.60
C GLN A 31 -14.73 -7.81 -3.01
N GLY A 32 -14.85 -7.67 -1.68
CA GLY A 32 -16.14 -7.54 -0.98
C GLY A 32 -16.70 -6.11 -0.94
N GLY A 33 -16.04 -5.13 -1.57
CA GLY A 33 -16.44 -3.72 -1.55
C GLY A 33 -16.13 -3.00 -0.24
N LEU A 34 -15.32 -3.59 0.64
CA LEU A 34 -14.85 -2.92 1.86
C LEU A 34 -13.67 -2.01 1.49
N VAL A 35 -13.79 -0.72 1.79
CA VAL A 35 -12.67 0.24 1.69
C VAL A 35 -11.61 -0.12 2.71
N LEU A 36 -10.41 -0.43 2.22
CA LEU A 36 -9.21 -0.75 3.01
C LEU A 36 -8.38 0.51 3.28
N ALA A 37 -8.38 1.46 2.34
CA ALA A 37 -7.68 2.72 2.47
C ALA A 37 -8.34 3.81 1.61
N ASP A 38 -8.18 5.05 2.04
CA ASP A 38 -8.65 6.28 1.39
C ASP A 38 -7.51 7.30 1.48
N TYR A 39 -7.12 7.83 0.33
CA TYR A 39 -6.02 8.78 0.19
C TYR A 39 -6.49 10.05 -0.51
N ASP A 40 -6.14 11.21 0.03
CA ASP A 40 -6.18 12.45 -0.75
C ASP A 40 -5.02 12.53 -1.76
N LEU A 41 -5.07 13.53 -2.64
CA LEU A 41 -4.08 13.71 -3.69
C LEU A 41 -2.64 13.90 -3.17
N ALA A 42 -2.44 14.59 -2.04
CA ALA A 42 -1.11 14.80 -1.48
C ALA A 42 -0.53 13.51 -0.89
N GLN A 43 -1.38 12.64 -0.36
CA GLN A 43 -1.00 11.31 0.12
C GLN A 43 -0.72 10.33 -1.02
N VAL A 44 -1.32 10.51 -2.19
CA VAL A 44 -1.07 9.66 -3.37
C VAL A 44 0.39 9.77 -3.82
N GLU A 45 0.98 10.96 -3.83
CA GLU A 45 2.41 11.13 -4.19
C GLU A 45 3.32 10.35 -3.23
N GLN A 46 3.05 10.42 -1.92
CA GLN A 46 3.78 9.65 -0.92
C GLN A 46 3.57 8.13 -1.12
N LEU A 47 2.36 7.71 -1.49
CA LEU A 47 2.07 6.31 -1.75
C LEU A 47 2.87 5.78 -2.97
N GLU A 48 3.02 6.57 -4.02
CA GLU A 48 3.81 6.21 -5.19
C GLU A 48 5.29 6.00 -4.83
N GLU A 49 5.88 6.91 -4.06
CA GLU A 49 7.24 6.75 -3.55
C GLU A 49 7.39 5.49 -2.69
N ALA A 50 6.41 5.22 -1.82
CA ALA A 50 6.41 4.02 -0.98
C ALA A 50 6.42 2.73 -1.82
N ILE A 51 5.58 2.69 -2.88
CA ILE A 51 5.47 1.56 -3.79
C ILE A 51 6.80 1.33 -4.52
N GLU A 52 7.44 2.39 -5.00
CA GLU A 52 8.73 2.28 -5.69
C GLU A 52 9.84 1.79 -4.76
N GLN A 53 9.91 2.29 -3.53
CA GLN A 53 10.86 1.79 -2.54
C GLN A 53 10.61 0.31 -2.20
N PHE A 54 9.35 -0.09 -2.04
CA PHE A 54 8.98 -1.49 -1.84
C PHE A 54 9.49 -2.37 -2.98
N LYS A 55 9.22 -2.01 -4.24
CA LYS A 55 9.68 -2.77 -5.41
C LYS A 55 11.21 -2.94 -5.41
N ARG A 56 11.95 -1.87 -5.11
CA ARG A 56 13.43 -1.93 -5.02
C ARG A 56 13.90 -2.85 -3.90
N LEU A 57 13.30 -2.75 -2.71
CA LEU A 57 13.63 -3.61 -1.57
C LEU A 57 13.36 -5.09 -1.89
N VAL A 58 12.24 -5.38 -2.55
CA VAL A 58 11.89 -6.73 -3.00
C VAL A 58 12.94 -7.22 -3.99
N VAL A 59 13.26 -6.48 -5.06
CA VAL A 59 14.27 -6.90 -6.05
C VAL A 59 15.64 -7.18 -5.42
N VAL A 60 16.08 -6.34 -4.48
CA VAL A 60 17.37 -6.53 -3.78
C VAL A 60 17.33 -7.77 -2.88
N THR A 61 16.25 -7.93 -2.11
CA THR A 61 16.08 -9.09 -1.23
C THR A 61 15.96 -10.35 -2.08
N ASP A 62 15.27 -10.26 -3.22
CA ASP A 62 15.05 -11.31 -4.20
C ASP A 62 16.32 -11.76 -4.95
N GLY A 63 17.43 -11.04 -4.79
CA GLY A 63 18.76 -11.45 -5.26
C GLY A 63 19.74 -11.79 -4.14
N GLY A 64 19.32 -11.70 -2.87
CA GLY A 64 20.19 -11.71 -1.69
C GLY A 64 20.32 -13.06 -0.96
N ARG A 65 21.15 -13.12 0.08
CA ARG A 65 21.38 -14.32 0.92
C ARG A 65 20.34 -14.56 2.03
N ASP A 66 19.41 -13.63 2.26
CA ASP A 66 18.65 -13.51 3.52
C ASP A 66 17.14 -13.77 3.40
N PHE A 67 16.74 -14.53 2.37
CA PHE A 67 15.32 -14.81 2.07
C PHE A 67 14.58 -15.70 3.05
N HIS A 68 15.30 -16.46 3.87
CA HIS A 68 14.68 -17.47 4.73
C HIS A 68 14.14 -16.89 6.05
N ASN A 69 14.41 -15.61 6.31
CA ASN A 69 13.99 -14.93 7.54
C ASN A 69 12.89 -13.92 7.26
N ARG A 70 11.74 -14.08 7.94
CA ARG A 70 10.68 -13.05 7.90
C ARG A 70 11.20 -11.78 8.56
N ARG A 71 11.24 -10.68 7.82
CA ARG A 71 11.62 -9.34 8.32
C ARG A 71 10.53 -8.32 7.98
N ILE A 72 10.31 -7.38 8.89
CA ILE A 72 9.49 -6.18 8.63
C ILE A 72 10.47 -5.01 8.57
N VAL A 73 10.45 -4.28 7.47
CA VAL A 73 11.32 -3.12 7.23
C VAL A 73 10.42 -1.93 6.97
N SER A 74 10.71 -0.81 7.63
CA SER A 74 9.99 0.44 7.38
C SER A 74 10.40 1.03 6.02
N ILE A 75 9.43 1.58 5.31
CA ILE A 75 9.64 2.37 4.09
C ILE A 75 9.55 3.84 4.51
N GLU A 76 10.62 4.61 4.31
CA GLU A 76 10.66 6.03 4.67
C GLU A 76 10.23 6.87 3.46
N VAL A 77 9.11 7.58 3.58
CA VAL A 77 8.57 8.47 2.54
C VAL A 77 8.48 9.89 3.09
N GLY A 78 8.89 10.88 2.30
CA GLY A 78 8.90 12.28 2.72
C GLY A 78 10.01 12.58 3.75
N ARG A 79 11.09 13.22 3.28
CA ARG A 79 12.02 13.96 4.15
C ARG A 79 11.88 15.44 3.89
#